data_AF-A0A848QNZ5-F1
#
_entry.id   AF-A0A848QNZ5-F1
#
_cell.length_a   1.000
_cell.length_b   1.000
_cell.length_c   1.000
_cell.angle_alpha   90.00
_cell.angle_beta   90.00
_cell.angle_gamma   90.00
#
_symmetry.space_group_name_H-M   'P 1'
#
loop_
_entity.id
_entity.type
_entity.pdbx_description
1 polymer ?
#
loop_
_entity_poly.entity_id
_entity_poly.type
_entity_poly.pdbx_seq_one_letter_code
_entity_poly.pdbx_strand_id
1 'polypeptide(L)'
;MSDQAIFAGAAIRRLRKREGLTQAAMASRLSISASYLNLIERNQRPLSARVIVQIVDAFDFDPRSLREDESIGGVDGLARRFADERFAEFDIDRDEIAEFLGAAPQAAAAFAYLYDNAGLGVRPSDDPLVQSRLEIEKWRNHFPDLDTAAETLADELRLSRSDLGVALAERLQKKHQLAIRILPRDVMPTALRRLDLHARQLQLSEMLTPASRNFQIAVQIAQLEQRDAIVELASGSKFADEASRTLFERHLYGYFGAALLMPYSRFLRACESTNFDLQVLQMRFGVSLEQLAHRLTTLQRVGQRGLPFFMARIDRAGQFSKRFAGGSGATMLESENSCPLWIAHKAFERPGQLCTQSVVVDGVDAGPDSWFTMAQTVDGSGAVGEAQFVVVLGVEARFALHLAPAKTAETMMMPAQRIGLGCERCHLQECRQRSLPPARATLQFDTITKGVTPFSFGDG
;
A
#
# COMPACT_ATOMS: atom_id res chain seq x y z
N MET A 1 7.47 -45.76 9.39
CA MET A 1 6.78 -44.64 8.73
C MET A 1 5.45 -45.16 8.24
N SER A 2 4.36 -44.79 8.90
CA SER A 2 3.01 -45.18 8.49
C SER A 2 2.72 -44.64 7.11
N ASP A 3 2.37 -45.53 6.18
CA ASP A 3 2.03 -45.25 4.79
C ASP A 3 0.69 -44.49 4.76
N GLN A 4 0.74 -43.16 4.85
CA GLN A 4 -0.44 -42.32 4.94
C GLN A 4 -1.07 -42.22 3.55
N ALA A 5 -2.32 -42.69 3.42
CA ALA A 5 -3.03 -42.73 2.16
C ALA A 5 -3.21 -41.32 1.57
N ILE A 6 -2.66 -41.06 0.37
CA ILE A 6 -2.71 -39.74 -0.28
C ILE A 6 -3.98 -39.63 -1.10
N PHE A 7 -4.88 -38.74 -0.69
CA PHE A 7 -6.09 -38.39 -1.46
C PHE A 7 -5.89 -37.02 -2.11
N ALA A 8 -5.85 -36.98 -3.45
CA ALA A 8 -5.61 -35.73 -4.18
C ALA A 8 -6.39 -35.64 -5.49
N GLY A 9 -7.63 -36.14 -5.49
CA GLY A 9 -8.51 -36.18 -6.65
C GLY A 9 -8.75 -34.82 -7.31
N ALA A 10 -8.78 -33.75 -6.52
CA ALA A 10 -8.93 -32.38 -7.00
C ALA A 10 -7.71 -31.90 -7.81
N ALA A 11 -6.50 -32.23 -7.37
CA ALA A 11 -5.27 -31.92 -8.09
C ALA A 11 -5.21 -32.68 -9.43
N ILE A 12 -5.59 -33.97 -9.43
CA ILE A 12 -5.65 -34.78 -10.65
C ILE A 12 -6.68 -34.23 -11.64
N ARG A 13 -7.86 -33.81 -11.15
CA ARG A 13 -8.89 -33.19 -11.99
C ARG A 13 -8.43 -31.85 -12.58
N ARG A 14 -7.70 -31.02 -11.81
CA ARG A 14 -7.11 -29.76 -12.29
C ARG A 14 -6.07 -30.00 -13.37
N LEU A 15 -5.14 -30.93 -13.13
CA LEU A 15 -4.14 -31.36 -14.11
C LEU A 15 -4.84 -31.81 -15.40
N ARG A 16 -5.85 -32.67 -15.30
CA ARG A 16 -6.61 -33.14 -16.46
C ARG A 16 -7.23 -32.00 -17.28
N LYS A 17 -7.88 -31.04 -16.59
CA LYS A 17 -8.53 -29.90 -17.25
C LYS A 17 -7.51 -28.96 -17.90
N ARG A 18 -6.37 -28.72 -17.25
CA ARG A 18 -5.27 -27.90 -17.79
C ARG A 18 -4.71 -28.48 -19.08
N GLU A 19 -4.57 -29.79 -19.13
CA GLU A 19 -4.11 -30.52 -20.33
C GLU A 19 -5.21 -30.73 -21.39
N GLY A 20 -6.43 -30.24 -21.16
CA GLY A 20 -7.56 -30.38 -22.09
C GLY A 20 -8.03 -31.83 -22.30
N LEU A 21 -7.77 -32.74 -21.34
CA LEU A 21 -8.03 -34.17 -21.51
C LEU A 21 -9.41 -34.62 -20.98
N THR A 22 -10.00 -35.60 -21.64
CA THR A 22 -11.12 -36.39 -21.08
C THR A 22 -10.60 -37.38 -20.03
N GLN A 23 -11.46 -37.85 -19.13
CA GLN A 23 -11.06 -38.87 -18.13
C GLN A 23 -10.53 -40.13 -18.81
N ALA A 24 -11.15 -40.58 -19.91
CA ALA A 24 -10.67 -41.73 -20.67
C ALA A 24 -9.28 -41.50 -21.28
N ALA A 25 -9.02 -40.31 -21.83
CA ALA A 25 -7.74 -39.97 -22.44
C ALA A 25 -6.60 -39.91 -21.39
N MET A 26 -6.86 -39.30 -20.23
CA MET A 26 -5.88 -39.26 -19.15
C MET A 26 -5.65 -40.64 -18.53
N ALA A 27 -6.70 -41.45 -18.34
CA ALA A 27 -6.58 -42.80 -17.82
C ALA A 27 -5.73 -43.69 -18.75
N SER A 28 -5.91 -43.57 -20.06
CA SER A 28 -5.09 -44.25 -21.07
C SER A 28 -3.61 -43.86 -20.97
N ARG A 29 -3.31 -42.55 -20.86
CA ARG A 29 -1.92 -42.07 -20.68
C ARG A 29 -1.28 -42.57 -19.38
N LEU A 30 -2.06 -42.67 -18.31
CA LEU A 30 -1.60 -43.20 -17.02
C LEU A 30 -1.62 -44.74 -16.96
N SER A 31 -2.01 -45.44 -18.03
CA SER A 31 -2.15 -46.90 -18.06
C SER A 31 -3.03 -47.46 -16.92
N ILE A 32 -4.12 -46.77 -16.61
CA ILE A 32 -5.15 -47.18 -15.64
C ILE A 32 -6.54 -47.17 -16.27
N SER A 33 -7.53 -47.78 -15.61
CA SER A 33 -8.92 -47.74 -16.11
C SER A 33 -9.57 -46.36 -15.86
N ALA A 34 -10.44 -45.94 -16.77
CA ALA A 34 -11.21 -44.70 -16.61
C ALA A 34 -12.08 -44.70 -15.34
N SER A 35 -12.61 -45.87 -14.97
CA SER A 35 -13.34 -46.06 -13.71
C SER A 35 -12.43 -45.81 -12.50
N TYR A 36 -11.20 -46.34 -12.52
CA TYR A 36 -10.23 -46.13 -11.44
C TYR A 36 -9.79 -44.66 -11.34
N LEU A 37 -9.56 -43.98 -12.47
CA LEU A 37 -9.28 -42.54 -12.47
C LEU A 37 -10.46 -41.73 -11.90
N ASN A 38 -11.70 -42.10 -12.20
CA ASN A 38 -12.89 -41.43 -11.65
C ASN A 38 -12.99 -41.60 -10.13
N LEU A 39 -12.68 -42.79 -9.59
CA LEU A 39 -12.62 -43.03 -8.15
C LEU A 39 -11.53 -42.19 -7.47
N ILE A 40 -10.35 -42.05 -8.11
CA ILE A 40 -9.27 -41.18 -7.63
C ILE A 40 -9.71 -39.71 -7.66
N GLU A 41 -10.27 -39.22 -8.78
CA GLU A 41 -10.74 -37.84 -8.93
C GLU A 41 -11.86 -37.45 -7.95
N ARG A 42 -12.56 -38.44 -7.38
CA ARG A 42 -13.60 -38.27 -6.35
C ARG A 42 -13.12 -38.59 -4.92
N ASN A 43 -11.81 -38.80 -4.72
CA ASN A 43 -11.22 -39.20 -3.43
C ASN A 43 -11.82 -40.50 -2.83
N GLN A 44 -12.44 -41.37 -3.64
CA GLN A 44 -12.96 -42.66 -3.19
C GLN A 44 -11.87 -43.74 -3.18
N ARG A 45 -10.75 -43.50 -3.86
CA ARG A 45 -9.54 -44.33 -3.83
C ARG A 45 -8.33 -43.43 -3.61
N PRO A 46 -7.42 -43.78 -2.69
CA PRO A 46 -6.17 -43.06 -2.55
C PRO A 46 -5.27 -43.30 -3.77
N LEU A 47 -4.39 -42.33 -4.05
CA LEU A 47 -3.35 -42.44 -5.06
C LEU A 47 -2.31 -43.45 -4.61
N SER A 48 -2.11 -44.50 -5.42
CA SER A 48 -0.99 -45.42 -5.20
C SER A 48 0.33 -44.78 -5.62
N ALA A 49 1.43 -45.17 -5.00
CA ALA A 49 2.77 -44.71 -5.36
C ALA A 49 3.07 -44.89 -6.87
N ARG A 50 2.60 -45.99 -7.46
CA ARG A 50 2.71 -46.25 -8.90
C ARG A 50 2.03 -45.17 -9.74
N VAL A 51 0.81 -44.75 -9.38
CA VAL A 51 0.07 -43.73 -10.13
C VAL A 51 0.70 -42.35 -9.98
N ILE A 52 1.27 -42.04 -8.80
CA ILE A 52 2.02 -40.78 -8.58
C ILE A 52 3.22 -40.70 -9.53
N VAL A 53 4.03 -41.76 -9.62
CA VAL A 53 5.17 -41.81 -10.55
C VAL A 53 4.69 -41.62 -12.00
N GLN A 54 3.62 -42.29 -12.41
CA GLN A 54 3.07 -42.15 -13.75
C GLN A 54 2.57 -40.73 -14.06
N ILE A 55 2.05 -40.01 -13.06
CA ILE A 55 1.61 -38.63 -13.21
C ILE A 55 2.79 -37.67 -13.34
N VAL A 56 3.83 -37.87 -12.53
CA VAL A 56 5.09 -37.09 -12.61
C VAL A 56 5.71 -37.26 -14.00
N ASP A 57 5.86 -38.50 -14.45
CA ASP A 57 6.51 -38.81 -15.73
C ASP A 57 5.71 -38.32 -16.94
N ALA A 58 4.37 -38.43 -16.91
CA ALA A 58 3.53 -38.10 -18.06
C ALA A 58 3.17 -36.61 -18.16
N PHE A 59 3.26 -35.85 -17.07
CA PHE A 59 2.72 -34.48 -16.99
C PHE A 59 3.62 -33.46 -16.29
N ASP A 60 4.87 -33.81 -15.97
CA ASP A 60 5.83 -32.96 -15.25
C ASP A 60 5.22 -32.33 -13.98
N PHE A 61 4.45 -33.13 -13.26
CA PHE A 61 3.65 -32.69 -12.13
C PHE A 61 4.47 -32.73 -10.84
N ASP A 62 4.65 -31.59 -10.16
CA ASP A 62 5.35 -31.54 -8.86
C ASP A 62 4.48 -32.19 -7.75
N PRO A 63 4.90 -33.31 -7.14
CA PRO A 63 4.17 -33.94 -6.03
C PRO A 63 4.01 -33.04 -4.81
N ARG A 64 4.84 -31.99 -4.65
CA ARG A 64 4.69 -31.02 -3.56
C ARG A 64 3.40 -30.20 -3.67
N SER A 65 2.87 -30.02 -4.89
CA SER A 65 1.59 -29.32 -5.11
C SER A 65 0.36 -30.10 -4.59
N LEU A 66 0.50 -31.40 -4.29
CA LEU A 66 -0.54 -32.21 -3.65
C LEU A 66 -0.78 -31.79 -2.19
N ARG A 67 0.15 -31.06 -1.58
CA ARG A 67 0.05 -30.54 -0.20
C ARG A 67 -0.61 -29.17 -0.10
N GLU A 68 -1.02 -28.55 -1.20
CA GLU A 68 -1.71 -27.24 -1.15
C GLU A 68 -3.04 -27.30 -0.36
N ASP A 69 -3.66 -28.47 -0.21
CA ASP A 69 -4.86 -28.69 0.61
C ASP A 69 -4.57 -28.61 2.13
N GLU A 70 -3.29 -28.60 2.57
CA GLU A 70 -2.92 -28.34 3.98
C GLU A 70 -3.08 -26.85 4.37
N SER A 71 -3.14 -25.93 3.40
CA SER A 71 -3.20 -24.48 3.66
C SER A 71 -4.45 -24.02 4.43
N ILE A 72 -5.53 -24.81 4.38
CA ILE A 72 -6.81 -24.52 5.07
C ILE A 72 -7.03 -25.38 6.32
N GLY A 73 -6.12 -26.31 6.61
CA GLY A 73 -6.23 -27.24 7.75
C GLY A 73 -7.20 -28.41 7.56
N GLY A 74 -7.61 -28.71 6.32
CA GLY A 74 -8.52 -29.82 6.00
C GLY A 74 -9.89 -29.72 6.68
N VAL A 75 -10.50 -30.87 6.97
CA VAL A 75 -11.81 -30.97 7.64
C VAL A 75 -11.78 -30.31 9.03
N ASP A 76 -10.72 -30.52 9.81
CA ASP A 76 -10.58 -29.91 11.14
C ASP A 76 -10.38 -28.38 11.07
N GLY A 77 -9.75 -27.89 10.01
CA GLY A 77 -9.62 -26.46 9.73
C GLY A 77 -10.96 -25.81 9.39
N LEU A 78 -11.78 -26.45 8.56
CA LEU A 78 -13.11 -25.97 8.24
C LEU A 78 -14.08 -26.11 9.42
N ALA A 79 -14.03 -27.22 10.17
CA ALA A 79 -14.85 -27.44 11.36
C ALA A 79 -14.65 -26.36 12.42
N ARG A 80 -13.41 -25.90 12.63
CA ARG A 80 -13.14 -24.76 13.51
C ARG A 80 -13.78 -23.46 13.04
N ARG A 81 -13.87 -23.23 11.72
CA ARG A 81 -14.47 -22.02 11.14
C ARG A 81 -16.00 -22.07 11.18
N PHE A 82 -16.58 -23.24 10.91
CA PHE A 82 -18.03 -23.46 11.01
C PHE A 82 -18.54 -23.54 12.45
N ALA A 83 -17.67 -23.73 13.45
CA ALA A 83 -18.02 -23.65 14.87
C ALA A 83 -18.20 -22.21 15.40
N ASP A 84 -18.03 -21.19 14.56
CA ASP A 84 -18.29 -19.79 14.90
C ASP A 84 -19.78 -19.55 15.20
N GLU A 85 -20.08 -18.69 16.18
CA GLU A 85 -21.46 -18.33 16.55
C GLU A 85 -22.29 -17.82 15.36
N ARG A 86 -21.66 -17.21 14.36
CA ARG A 86 -22.32 -16.75 13.12
C ARG A 86 -22.96 -17.88 12.31
N PHE A 87 -22.54 -19.12 12.54
CA PHE A 87 -23.08 -20.30 11.86
C PHE A 87 -23.89 -21.23 12.76
N ALA A 88 -24.14 -20.83 14.02
CA ALA A 88 -24.79 -21.68 15.02
C ALA A 88 -26.21 -22.16 14.61
N GLU A 89 -26.90 -21.42 13.72
CA GLU A 89 -28.24 -21.78 13.25
C GLU A 89 -28.25 -22.87 12.17
N PHE A 90 -27.11 -23.19 11.55
CA PHE A 90 -27.05 -24.10 10.40
C PHE A 90 -26.72 -25.55 10.75
N ASP A 91 -26.37 -25.84 12.02
CA ASP A 91 -26.06 -27.18 12.55
C ASP A 91 -25.14 -28.04 11.64
N ILE A 92 -24.12 -27.40 11.06
CA ILE A 92 -23.26 -28.01 10.05
C ILE A 92 -22.35 -29.04 10.71
N ASP A 93 -22.53 -30.31 10.36
CA ASP A 93 -21.79 -31.41 10.96
C ASP A 93 -20.45 -31.70 10.25
N ARG A 94 -19.64 -32.58 10.83
CA ARG A 94 -18.33 -32.95 10.28
C ARG A 94 -18.43 -33.70 8.95
N ASP A 95 -19.50 -34.43 8.72
CA ASP A 95 -19.69 -35.21 7.51
C ASP A 95 -20.05 -34.29 6.34
N GLU A 96 -20.88 -33.27 6.56
CA GLU A 96 -21.17 -32.20 5.59
C GLU A 96 -19.92 -31.38 5.25
N ILE A 97 -19.05 -31.11 6.22
CA ILE A 97 -17.78 -30.41 5.97
C ILE A 97 -16.83 -31.27 5.13
N ALA A 98 -16.76 -32.57 5.40
CA ALA A 98 -15.97 -33.50 4.61
C ALA A 98 -16.51 -33.61 3.17
N GLU A 99 -17.83 -33.62 3.00
CA GLU A 99 -18.49 -33.60 1.70
C GLU A 99 -18.23 -32.29 0.95
N PHE A 100 -18.33 -31.13 1.61
CA PHE A 100 -18.05 -29.82 1.03
C PHE A 100 -16.60 -29.73 0.53
N LEU A 101 -15.64 -30.17 1.35
CA LEU A 101 -14.23 -30.19 0.99
C LEU A 101 -13.95 -31.16 -0.17
N GLY A 102 -14.60 -32.31 -0.20
CA GLY A 102 -14.46 -33.32 -1.26
C GLY A 102 -15.10 -32.91 -2.58
N ALA A 103 -16.27 -32.28 -2.53
CA ALA A 103 -17.05 -31.89 -3.71
C ALA A 103 -16.56 -30.58 -4.34
N ALA A 104 -16.22 -29.59 -3.51
CA ALA A 104 -15.89 -28.23 -3.94
C ALA A 104 -14.68 -27.64 -3.18
N PRO A 105 -13.48 -28.22 -3.32
CA PRO A 105 -12.29 -27.83 -2.55
C PRO A 105 -11.88 -26.37 -2.74
N GLN A 106 -12.08 -25.79 -3.94
CA GLN A 106 -11.81 -24.37 -4.18
C GLN A 106 -12.81 -23.44 -3.51
N ALA A 107 -14.08 -23.86 -3.40
CA ALA A 107 -15.10 -23.09 -2.68
C ALA A 107 -14.83 -23.17 -1.17
N ALA A 108 -14.44 -24.34 -0.67
CA ALA A 108 -13.96 -24.51 0.70
C ALA A 108 -12.75 -23.63 1.02
N ALA A 109 -11.76 -23.55 0.12
CA ALA A 109 -10.62 -22.68 0.28
C ALA A 109 -10.99 -21.18 0.21
N ALA A 110 -11.86 -20.80 -0.71
CA ALA A 110 -12.37 -19.44 -0.81
C ALA A 110 -13.18 -19.03 0.43
N PHE A 111 -13.97 -19.95 1.00
CA PHE A 111 -14.68 -19.75 2.26
C PHE A 111 -13.70 -19.58 3.41
N ALA A 112 -12.71 -20.46 3.57
CA ALA A 112 -11.71 -20.35 4.62
C ALA A 112 -10.98 -19.01 4.53
N TYR A 113 -10.54 -18.62 3.33
CA TYR A 113 -9.93 -17.31 3.07
C TYR A 113 -10.88 -16.16 3.43
N LEU A 114 -12.15 -16.22 3.03
CA LEU A 114 -13.11 -15.17 3.32
C LEU A 114 -13.40 -15.06 4.81
N TYR A 115 -13.56 -16.19 5.51
CA TYR A 115 -13.84 -16.25 6.94
C TYR A 115 -12.67 -15.71 7.78
N ASP A 116 -11.43 -16.11 7.45
CA ASP A 116 -10.23 -15.67 8.17
C ASP A 116 -10.07 -14.14 8.07
N ASN A 117 -10.46 -13.59 6.91
CA ASN A 117 -10.44 -12.16 6.60
C ASN A 117 -11.75 -11.42 6.95
N ALA A 118 -12.80 -12.12 7.38
CA ALA A 118 -14.09 -11.51 7.76
C ALA A 118 -14.01 -10.95 9.18
N GLY A 119 -14.07 -9.62 9.29
CA GLY A 119 -13.84 -8.85 10.52
C GLY A 119 -13.11 -7.52 10.24
N LEU A 120 -12.53 -7.40 9.05
CA LEU A 120 -12.09 -6.13 8.47
C LEU A 120 -13.32 -5.51 7.78
N GLY A 121 -13.98 -4.54 8.42
CA GLY A 121 -15.21 -3.91 7.94
C GLY A 121 -15.08 -3.36 6.52
N VAL A 122 -16.15 -3.54 5.72
CA VAL A 122 -16.25 -3.22 4.28
C VAL A 122 -15.19 -3.97 3.46
N ARG A 123 -15.55 -4.61 2.34
CA ARG A 123 -14.52 -5.06 1.40
C ARG A 123 -13.69 -3.81 1.01
N PRO A 124 -12.37 -3.75 1.30
CA PRO A 124 -11.53 -2.66 0.79
C PRO A 124 -11.49 -2.63 -0.76
N SER A 125 -12.02 -3.69 -1.38
CA SER A 125 -12.22 -3.87 -2.81
C SER A 125 -13.09 -2.81 -3.48
N ASP A 126 -14.07 -2.20 -2.80
CA ASP A 126 -15.04 -1.33 -3.47
C ASP A 126 -14.91 0.16 -3.11
N ASP A 127 -14.02 0.53 -2.17
CA ASP A 127 -13.70 1.94 -1.89
C ASP A 127 -12.80 2.50 -3.01
N PRO A 128 -13.26 3.55 -3.74
CA PRO A 128 -12.48 4.15 -4.82
C PRO A 128 -11.09 4.64 -4.41
N LEU A 129 -10.94 5.13 -3.17
CA LEU A 129 -9.66 5.60 -2.65
C LEU A 129 -8.70 4.44 -2.43
N VAL A 130 -9.20 3.31 -1.91
CA VAL A 130 -8.41 2.10 -1.70
C VAL A 130 -8.00 1.49 -3.04
N GLN A 131 -8.93 1.39 -4.00
CA GLN A 131 -8.63 0.88 -5.34
C GLN A 131 -7.56 1.70 -6.05
N SER A 132 -7.69 3.03 -6.03
CA SER A 132 -6.69 3.93 -6.58
C SER A 132 -5.32 3.73 -5.93
N ARG A 133 -5.28 3.63 -4.60
CA ARG A 133 -4.04 3.37 -3.84
C ARG A 133 -3.40 2.03 -4.21
N LEU A 134 -4.19 0.95 -4.27
CA LEU A 134 -3.68 -0.37 -4.64
C LEU A 134 -3.06 -0.35 -6.04
N GLU A 135 -3.67 0.37 -6.99
CA GLU A 135 -3.08 0.53 -8.31
C GLU A 135 -1.75 1.29 -8.25
N ILE A 136 -1.66 2.39 -7.49
CA ILE A 136 -0.40 3.13 -7.29
C ILE A 136 0.71 2.22 -6.75
N GLU A 137 0.39 1.37 -5.78
CA GLU A 137 1.36 0.44 -5.17
C GLU A 137 1.78 -0.70 -6.11
N LYS A 138 0.93 -1.15 -7.05
CA LYS A 138 1.36 -2.10 -8.10
C LYS A 138 2.50 -1.53 -8.94
N TRP A 139 2.46 -0.23 -9.21
CA TRP A 139 3.53 0.52 -9.88
C TRP A 139 4.69 0.89 -8.95
N ARG A 140 4.65 0.49 -7.67
CA ARG A 140 5.60 0.90 -6.62
C ARG A 140 5.77 2.43 -6.57
N ASN A 141 4.69 3.14 -6.88
CA ASN A 141 4.63 4.60 -7.02
C ASN A 141 5.70 5.21 -7.96
N HIS A 142 6.05 4.53 -9.05
CA HIS A 142 6.97 5.06 -10.07
C HIS A 142 6.46 4.76 -11.49
N PHE A 143 6.33 5.81 -12.29
CA PHE A 143 5.78 5.76 -13.65
C PHE A 143 6.87 6.22 -14.64
N PRO A 144 7.66 5.30 -15.21
CA PRO A 144 8.90 5.62 -15.94
C PRO A 144 8.72 6.62 -17.09
N ASP A 145 7.66 6.42 -17.89
CA ASP A 145 7.42 7.23 -19.09
C ASP A 145 7.02 8.66 -18.73
N LEU A 146 6.14 8.82 -17.72
CA LEU A 146 5.75 10.13 -17.20
C LEU A 146 6.94 10.85 -16.56
N ASP A 147 7.80 10.13 -15.84
CA ASP A 147 8.99 10.71 -15.21
C ASP A 147 9.99 11.22 -16.26
N THR A 148 10.20 10.44 -17.31
CA THR A 148 11.09 10.79 -18.43
C THR A 148 10.54 11.98 -19.22
N ALA A 149 9.22 12.01 -19.47
CA ALA A 149 8.56 13.14 -20.12
C ALA A 149 8.65 14.42 -19.27
N ALA A 150 8.48 14.31 -17.94
CA ALA A 150 8.61 15.43 -17.03
C ALA A 150 10.04 15.97 -16.97
N GLU A 151 11.05 15.09 -16.93
CA GLU A 151 12.47 15.45 -16.95
C GLU A 151 12.85 16.14 -18.26
N THR A 152 12.38 15.62 -19.41
CA THR A 152 12.57 16.25 -20.72
C THR A 152 11.96 17.65 -20.77
N LEU A 153 10.72 17.80 -20.29
CA LEU A 153 10.06 19.11 -20.24
C LEU A 153 10.77 20.09 -19.29
N ALA A 154 11.30 19.61 -18.17
CA ALA A 154 12.08 20.45 -17.26
C ALA A 154 13.35 21.00 -17.92
N ASP A 155 14.01 20.19 -18.74
CA ASP A 155 15.19 20.58 -19.51
C ASP A 155 14.84 21.57 -20.63
N GLU A 156 13.74 21.34 -21.36
CA GLU A 156 13.20 22.29 -22.36
C GLU A 156 12.96 23.67 -21.74
N LEU A 157 12.35 23.70 -20.55
CA LEU A 157 12.04 24.93 -19.82
C LEU A 157 13.25 25.53 -19.08
N ARG A 158 14.39 24.82 -19.07
CA ARG A 158 15.63 25.22 -18.38
C ARG A 158 15.41 25.53 -16.90
N LEU A 159 14.58 24.73 -16.20
CA LEU A 159 14.21 24.93 -14.79
C LEU A 159 15.40 24.85 -13.80
N SER A 160 16.60 24.53 -14.27
CA SER A 160 17.83 24.58 -13.47
C SER A 160 18.45 25.97 -13.34
N ARG A 161 18.11 26.90 -14.26
CA ARG A 161 18.73 28.23 -14.33
C ARG A 161 17.72 29.38 -14.26
N SER A 162 16.44 29.07 -14.37
CA SER A 162 15.35 30.03 -14.41
C SER A 162 14.58 30.06 -13.08
N ASP A 163 13.93 31.19 -12.80
CA ASP A 163 12.86 31.21 -11.79
C ASP A 163 11.74 30.26 -12.21
N LEU A 164 11.39 29.34 -11.31
CA LEU A 164 10.44 28.26 -11.57
C LEU A 164 9.07 28.81 -11.97
N GLY A 165 8.57 29.82 -11.27
CA GLY A 165 7.24 30.38 -11.52
C GLY A 165 7.18 31.08 -12.87
N VAL A 166 8.22 31.85 -13.19
CA VAL A 166 8.33 32.56 -14.49
C VAL A 166 8.38 31.56 -15.64
N ALA A 167 9.23 30.53 -15.57
CA ALA A 167 9.38 29.56 -16.65
C ALA A 167 8.08 28.78 -16.93
N LEU A 168 7.36 28.38 -15.87
CA LEU A 168 6.07 27.70 -16.01
C LEU A 168 4.98 28.64 -16.55
N ALA A 169 4.96 29.90 -16.11
CA ALA A 169 4.04 30.92 -16.63
C ALA A 169 4.27 31.19 -18.13
N GLU A 170 5.53 31.31 -18.55
CA GLU A 170 5.89 31.48 -19.96
C GLU A 170 5.48 30.27 -20.81
N ARG A 171 5.59 29.04 -20.30
CA ARG A 171 5.12 27.84 -21.01
C ARG A 171 3.62 27.88 -21.25
N LEU A 172 2.84 28.21 -20.21
CA LEU A 172 1.39 28.36 -20.34
C LEU A 172 1.02 29.48 -21.32
N GLN A 173 1.72 30.62 -21.28
CA GLN A 173 1.45 31.73 -22.18
C GLN A 173 1.82 31.39 -23.63
N LYS A 174 3.02 30.88 -23.89
CA LYS A 174 3.52 30.66 -25.27
C LYS A 174 2.84 29.47 -25.95
N LYS A 175 2.65 28.35 -25.25
CA LYS A 175 2.09 27.12 -25.85
C LYS A 175 0.57 27.08 -25.78
N HIS A 176 -0.01 27.52 -24.66
CA HIS A 176 -1.46 27.38 -24.39
C HIS A 176 -2.22 28.70 -24.44
N GLN A 177 -1.52 29.84 -24.58
CA GLN A 177 -2.10 31.19 -24.58
C GLN A 177 -2.97 31.42 -23.33
N LEU A 178 -2.50 30.93 -22.18
CA LEU A 178 -3.12 31.12 -20.88
C LEU A 178 -2.29 32.05 -20.01
N ALA A 179 -2.91 33.10 -19.48
CA ALA A 179 -2.29 33.97 -18.48
C ALA A 179 -2.54 33.44 -17.06
N ILE A 180 -1.63 33.70 -16.12
CA ILE A 180 -1.83 33.36 -14.72
C ILE A 180 -2.39 34.57 -13.97
N ARG A 181 -3.43 34.35 -13.16
CA ARG A 181 -4.07 35.40 -12.36
C ARG A 181 -4.20 34.93 -10.91
N ILE A 182 -3.57 35.63 -9.98
CA ILE A 182 -3.79 35.40 -8.55
C ILE A 182 -5.04 36.20 -8.16
N LEU A 183 -6.02 35.53 -7.55
CA LEU A 183 -7.29 36.13 -7.15
C LEU A 183 -7.45 36.11 -5.62
N PRO A 184 -8.07 37.15 -5.05
CA PRO A 184 -8.40 37.23 -3.64
C PRO A 184 -9.27 36.07 -3.11
N ARG A 185 -9.17 35.78 -1.80
CA ARG A 185 -9.93 34.70 -1.13
C ARG A 185 -11.44 34.86 -1.29
N ASP A 186 -11.96 36.07 -1.21
CA ASP A 186 -13.39 36.38 -1.38
C ASP A 186 -13.90 36.12 -2.81
N VAL A 187 -13.03 36.25 -3.82
CA VAL A 187 -13.34 35.93 -5.21
C VAL A 187 -13.24 34.41 -5.50
N MET A 188 -12.35 33.71 -4.79
CA MET A 188 -12.17 32.25 -4.90
C MET A 188 -12.33 31.52 -3.55
N PRO A 189 -13.54 31.53 -2.93
CA PRO A 189 -13.72 31.03 -1.57
C PRO A 189 -13.64 29.50 -1.44
N THR A 190 -13.97 28.77 -2.51
CA THR A 190 -14.06 27.29 -2.50
C THR A 190 -13.06 26.61 -3.43
N ALA A 191 -12.23 27.38 -4.15
CA ALA A 191 -11.32 26.86 -5.16
C ALA A 191 -9.90 27.39 -4.97
N LEU A 192 -8.92 26.50 -5.07
CA LEU A 192 -7.51 26.89 -5.04
C LEU A 192 -6.94 27.17 -6.44
N ARG A 193 -7.55 26.56 -7.45
CA ARG A 193 -7.18 26.68 -8.86
C ARG A 193 -8.44 26.56 -9.71
N ARG A 194 -8.61 27.45 -10.68
CA ARG A 194 -9.69 27.43 -11.67
C ARG A 194 -9.12 27.76 -13.05
N LEU A 195 -9.41 26.91 -14.03
CA LEU A 195 -9.11 27.21 -15.43
C LEU A 195 -10.33 27.91 -16.05
N ASP A 196 -10.14 29.15 -16.48
CA ASP A 196 -11.14 29.94 -17.18
C ASP A 196 -10.75 30.03 -18.66
N LEU A 197 -11.42 29.23 -19.49
CA LEU A 197 -11.16 29.18 -20.92
C LEU A 197 -11.68 30.40 -21.67
N HIS A 198 -12.72 31.07 -21.15
CA HIS A 198 -13.27 32.27 -21.78
C HIS A 198 -12.34 33.46 -21.59
N ALA A 199 -11.86 33.68 -20.36
CA ALA A 199 -10.87 34.72 -20.08
C ALA A 199 -9.43 34.31 -20.46
N ARG A 200 -9.22 33.05 -20.86
CA ARG A 200 -7.90 32.42 -21.11
C ARG A 200 -6.95 32.59 -19.93
N GLN A 201 -7.42 32.28 -18.73
CA GLN A 201 -6.68 32.45 -17.50
C GLN A 201 -6.63 31.17 -16.67
N LEU A 202 -5.45 30.87 -16.13
CA LEU A 202 -5.31 30.01 -14.97
C LEU A 202 -5.39 30.89 -13.71
N GLN A 203 -6.52 30.79 -13.01
CA GLN A 203 -6.78 31.55 -11.80
C GLN A 203 -6.36 30.74 -10.57
N LEU A 204 -5.59 31.35 -9.68
CA LEU A 204 -5.05 30.74 -8.47
C LEU A 204 -5.47 31.55 -7.25
N SER A 205 -5.80 30.86 -6.16
CA SER A 205 -6.10 31.52 -4.88
C SER A 205 -4.85 32.21 -4.31
N GLU A 206 -5.00 33.43 -3.79
CA GLU A 206 -3.93 34.13 -3.08
C GLU A 206 -3.46 33.39 -1.82
N MET A 207 -4.31 32.55 -1.22
CA MET A 207 -4.00 31.76 -0.03
C MET A 207 -2.98 30.65 -0.29
N LEU A 208 -2.67 30.35 -1.56
CA LEU A 208 -1.60 29.42 -1.90
C LEU A 208 -0.22 30.04 -1.66
N THR A 209 0.66 29.29 -0.99
CA THR A 209 2.09 29.62 -0.92
C THR A 209 2.73 29.60 -2.32
N PRO A 210 3.89 30.26 -2.53
CA PRO A 210 4.58 30.22 -3.83
C PRO A 210 4.85 28.80 -4.34
N ALA A 211 5.31 27.89 -3.46
CA ALA A 211 5.53 26.48 -3.79
C ALA A 211 4.23 25.80 -4.27
N SER A 212 3.12 26.02 -3.56
CA SER A 212 1.82 25.46 -3.95
C SER A 212 1.29 26.06 -5.26
N ARG A 213 1.52 27.36 -5.53
CA ARG A 213 1.16 27.98 -6.82
C ARG A 213 1.93 27.32 -7.96
N ASN A 214 3.25 27.21 -7.85
CA ASN A 214 4.09 26.58 -8.87
C ASN A 214 3.68 25.12 -9.13
N PHE A 215 3.34 24.38 -8.07
CA PHE A 215 2.80 23.03 -8.21
C PHE A 215 1.46 23.00 -8.94
N GLN A 216 0.51 23.89 -8.61
CA GLN A 216 -0.78 23.97 -9.31
C GLN A 216 -0.62 24.32 -10.80
N ILE A 217 0.36 25.16 -11.14
CA ILE A 217 0.72 25.48 -12.52
C ILE A 217 1.30 24.24 -13.22
N ALA A 218 2.24 23.53 -12.57
CA ALA A 218 2.83 22.30 -13.12
C ALA A 218 1.77 21.21 -13.36
N VAL A 219 0.84 21.02 -12.41
CA VAL A 219 -0.31 20.11 -12.59
C VAL A 219 -1.21 20.57 -13.74
N GLN A 220 -1.41 21.87 -13.93
CA GLN A 220 -2.19 22.37 -15.07
C GLN A 220 -1.48 22.10 -16.41
N ILE A 221 -0.16 22.26 -16.47
CA ILE A 221 0.65 21.89 -17.64
C ILE A 221 0.51 20.39 -17.91
N ALA A 222 0.59 19.54 -16.87
CA ALA A 222 0.37 18.10 -17.00
C ALA A 222 -1.02 17.78 -17.61
N GLN A 223 -2.06 18.45 -17.13
CA GLN A 223 -3.43 18.28 -17.64
C GLN A 223 -3.62 18.74 -19.09
N LEU A 224 -2.80 19.67 -19.58
CA LEU A 224 -2.88 20.15 -20.95
C LEU A 224 -1.98 19.37 -21.91
N GLU A 225 -0.82 18.90 -21.44
CA GLU A 225 0.22 18.34 -22.30
C GLU A 225 0.36 16.82 -22.19
N GLN A 226 -0.10 16.20 -21.09
CA GLN A 226 0.08 14.78 -20.82
C GLN A 226 -1.25 14.05 -20.60
N ARG A 227 -2.38 14.70 -20.94
CA ARG A 227 -3.72 14.13 -20.75
C ARG A 227 -3.84 12.76 -21.39
N ASP A 228 -3.47 12.63 -22.66
CA ASP A 228 -3.67 11.39 -23.42
C ASP A 228 -2.82 10.26 -22.84
N ALA A 229 -1.54 10.51 -22.53
CA ALA A 229 -0.66 9.54 -21.90
C ALA A 229 -1.17 9.09 -20.51
N ILE A 230 -1.69 10.03 -19.71
CA ILE A 230 -2.25 9.71 -18.38
C ILE A 230 -3.55 8.93 -18.48
N VAL A 231 -4.44 9.31 -19.41
CA VAL A 231 -5.71 8.62 -19.68
C VAL A 231 -5.46 7.21 -20.22
N GLU A 232 -4.45 7.04 -21.08
CA GLU A 232 -4.03 5.74 -21.59
C GLU A 232 -3.50 4.86 -20.46
N LEU A 233 -2.56 5.37 -19.65
CA LEU A 233 -2.02 4.67 -18.49
C LEU A 233 -3.11 4.26 -17.49
N ALA A 234 -4.06 5.15 -17.22
CA ALA A 234 -5.20 4.87 -16.35
C ALA A 234 -6.18 3.85 -16.97
N SER A 235 -6.34 3.82 -18.29
CA SER A 235 -7.22 2.85 -18.95
C SER A 235 -6.65 1.43 -19.01
N GLY A 236 -5.32 1.27 -18.91
CA GLY A 236 -4.67 -0.03 -18.69
C GLY A 236 -5.01 -0.68 -17.34
N SER A 237 -5.49 0.11 -16.38
CA SER A 237 -5.90 -0.37 -15.05
C SER A 237 -7.35 -0.85 -15.10
N LYS A 238 -7.62 -2.06 -14.60
CA LYS A 238 -8.98 -2.64 -14.54
C LYS A 238 -9.77 -2.09 -13.34
N PHE A 239 -10.07 -0.79 -13.33
CA PHE A 239 -10.93 -0.19 -12.30
C PHE A 239 -12.40 -0.60 -12.50
N ALA A 240 -13.09 -0.90 -11.40
CA ALA A 240 -14.52 -1.22 -11.42
C ALA A 240 -15.42 0.02 -11.50
N ASP A 241 -14.93 1.17 -11.03
CA ASP A 241 -15.66 2.43 -10.91
C ASP A 241 -14.86 3.62 -11.48
N GLU A 242 -15.57 4.61 -12.02
CA GLU A 242 -15.02 5.83 -12.61
C GLU A 242 -14.36 6.74 -11.57
N ALA A 243 -14.88 6.80 -10.33
CA ALA A 243 -14.25 7.61 -9.29
C ALA A 243 -12.86 7.07 -8.93
N SER A 244 -12.69 5.74 -8.90
CA SER A 244 -11.38 5.08 -8.68
C SER A 244 -10.36 5.50 -9.73
N ARG A 245 -10.77 5.45 -11.00
CA ARG A 245 -9.96 5.89 -12.14
C ARG A 245 -9.62 7.38 -12.04
N THR A 246 -10.60 8.22 -11.72
CA THR A 246 -10.41 9.68 -11.61
C THR A 246 -9.44 10.03 -10.48
N LEU A 247 -9.50 9.32 -9.35
CA LEU A 247 -8.54 9.48 -8.25
C LEU A 247 -7.12 9.07 -8.68
N PHE A 248 -6.99 7.99 -9.46
CA PHE A 248 -5.71 7.56 -10.00
C PHE A 248 -5.15 8.57 -11.02
N GLU A 249 -5.96 9.06 -11.96
CA GLU A 249 -5.55 10.12 -12.89
C GLU A 249 -5.13 11.40 -12.15
N ARG A 250 -5.85 11.78 -11.09
CA ARG A 250 -5.48 12.91 -10.22
C ARG A 250 -4.11 12.69 -9.57
N HIS A 251 -3.82 11.47 -9.11
CA HIS A 251 -2.48 11.12 -8.61
C HIS A 251 -1.43 11.26 -9.70
N LEU A 252 -1.68 10.75 -10.91
CA LEU A 252 -0.74 10.83 -12.04
C LEU A 252 -0.45 12.28 -12.46
N TYR A 253 -1.45 13.16 -12.50
CA TYR A 253 -1.20 14.59 -12.74
C TYR A 253 -0.35 15.24 -11.65
N GLY A 254 -0.60 14.88 -10.38
CA GLY A 254 0.22 15.29 -9.24
C GLY A 254 1.65 14.75 -9.32
N TYR A 255 1.81 13.49 -9.72
CA TYR A 255 3.09 12.82 -9.95
C TYR A 255 3.89 13.55 -11.02
N PHE A 256 3.30 13.81 -12.19
CA PHE A 256 3.97 14.53 -13.27
C PHE A 256 4.35 15.94 -12.83
N GLY A 257 3.43 16.66 -12.15
CA GLY A 257 3.73 17.98 -11.58
C GLY A 257 4.95 17.94 -10.65
N ALA A 258 5.02 16.98 -9.74
CA ALA A 258 6.16 16.80 -8.84
C ALA A 258 7.45 16.44 -9.60
N ALA A 259 7.37 15.55 -10.59
CA ALA A 259 8.52 15.15 -11.41
C ALA A 259 9.04 16.30 -12.29
N LEU A 260 8.18 17.20 -12.74
CA LEU A 260 8.57 18.41 -13.49
C LEU A 260 9.31 19.40 -12.58
N LEU A 261 8.81 19.61 -11.35
CA LEU A 261 9.46 20.50 -10.38
C LEU A 261 10.76 19.90 -9.81
N MET A 262 10.81 18.57 -9.68
CA MET A 262 11.94 17.80 -9.16
C MET A 262 12.37 16.72 -10.17
N PRO A 263 13.07 17.11 -11.26
CA PRO A 263 13.49 16.18 -12.31
C PRO A 263 14.38 15.08 -11.75
N TYR A 264 14.10 13.83 -12.12
CA TYR A 264 14.59 12.63 -11.43
C TYR A 264 16.09 12.64 -11.14
N SER A 265 16.92 12.78 -12.18
CA SER A 265 18.36 12.65 -12.07
C SER A 265 18.97 13.78 -11.24
N ARG A 266 18.46 15.01 -11.43
CA ARG A 266 18.88 16.19 -10.67
C ARG A 266 18.45 16.07 -9.21
N PHE A 267 17.24 15.59 -8.96
CA PHE A 267 16.68 15.42 -7.64
C PHE A 267 17.41 14.32 -6.85
N LEU A 268 17.61 13.14 -7.45
CA LEU A 268 18.33 12.04 -6.81
C LEU A 268 19.76 12.46 -6.43
N ARG A 269 20.52 13.09 -7.36
CA ARG A 269 21.86 13.62 -7.06
C ARG A 269 21.84 14.64 -5.93
N ALA A 270 20.83 15.51 -5.89
CA ALA A 270 20.67 16.46 -4.81
C ALA A 270 20.45 15.75 -3.48
N CYS A 271 19.55 14.75 -3.43
CA CYS A 271 19.30 13.94 -2.24
C CYS A 271 20.57 13.26 -1.73
N GLU A 272 21.33 12.59 -2.60
CA GLU A 272 22.58 11.93 -2.22
C GLU A 272 23.63 12.92 -1.74
N SER A 273 23.80 14.06 -2.44
CA SER A 273 24.78 15.09 -2.08
C SER A 273 24.52 15.76 -0.72
N THR A 274 23.25 15.81 -0.29
CA THR A 274 22.85 16.45 0.98
C THR A 274 22.54 15.44 2.07
N ASN A 275 22.78 14.15 1.84
CA ASN A 275 22.34 13.07 2.74
C ASN A 275 20.85 13.21 3.09
N PHE A 276 20.01 13.53 2.10
CA PHE A 276 18.56 13.70 2.26
C PHE A 276 18.15 14.76 3.30
N ASP A 277 18.92 15.86 3.42
CA ASP A 277 18.49 17.03 4.19
C ASP A 277 17.22 17.65 3.60
N LEU A 278 16.09 17.44 4.28
CA LEU A 278 14.77 17.84 3.81
C LEU A 278 14.62 19.37 3.69
N GLN A 279 15.30 20.15 4.53
CA GLN A 279 15.21 21.60 4.48
C GLN A 279 15.97 22.14 3.28
N VAL A 280 17.19 21.63 3.04
CA VAL A 280 17.99 22.01 1.87
C VAL A 280 17.26 21.63 0.57
N LEU A 281 16.64 20.45 0.53
CA LEU A 281 15.89 20.00 -0.66
C LEU A 281 14.64 20.86 -0.92
N GLN A 282 13.86 21.20 0.10
CA GLN A 282 12.70 22.10 -0.05
C GLN A 282 13.12 23.45 -0.65
N MET A 283 14.18 24.05 -0.12
CA MET A 283 14.68 25.35 -0.59
C MET A 283 15.26 25.25 -2.01
N ARG A 284 16.02 24.18 -2.31
CA ARG A 284 16.68 24.00 -3.61
C ARG A 284 15.69 23.81 -4.77
N PHE A 285 14.56 23.17 -4.51
CA PHE A 285 13.54 22.90 -5.53
C PHE A 285 12.31 23.81 -5.42
N GLY A 286 12.23 24.66 -4.39
CA GLY A 286 11.11 25.58 -4.18
C GLY A 286 9.77 24.87 -3.94
N VAL A 287 9.81 23.75 -3.21
CA VAL A 287 8.67 22.85 -2.97
C VAL A 287 8.31 22.79 -1.48
N SER A 288 7.07 22.44 -1.16
CA SER A 288 6.66 22.16 0.22
C SER A 288 7.16 20.81 0.72
N LEU A 289 7.17 20.60 2.03
CA LEU A 289 7.51 19.31 2.63
C LEU A 289 6.63 18.18 2.10
N GLU A 290 5.32 18.39 1.96
CA GLU A 290 4.41 17.37 1.45
C GLU A 290 4.77 16.96 0.01
N GLN A 291 5.06 17.94 -0.86
CA GLN A 291 5.49 17.68 -2.24
C GLN A 291 6.84 16.95 -2.29
N LEU A 292 7.80 17.37 -1.48
CA LEU A 292 9.10 16.70 -1.35
C LEU A 292 8.93 15.25 -0.88
N ALA A 293 8.11 15.03 0.15
CA ALA A 293 7.86 13.72 0.73
C ALA A 293 7.23 12.77 -0.30
N HIS A 294 6.24 13.25 -1.07
CA HIS A 294 5.71 12.50 -2.19
C HIS A 294 6.79 12.09 -3.19
N ARG A 295 7.64 13.04 -3.64
CA ARG A 295 8.68 12.74 -4.63
C ARG A 295 9.71 11.71 -4.14
N LEU A 296 10.09 11.75 -2.87
CA LEU A 296 11.00 10.76 -2.28
C LEU A 296 10.47 9.31 -2.39
N THR A 297 9.15 9.11 -2.33
CA THR A 297 8.56 7.77 -2.49
C THR A 297 8.56 7.23 -3.92
N THR A 298 8.97 8.05 -4.90
CA THR A 298 8.90 7.71 -6.35
C THR A 298 10.24 7.27 -6.95
N LEU A 299 11.34 7.27 -6.19
CA LEU A 299 12.69 7.08 -6.71
C LEU A 299 13.04 5.60 -7.00
N GLN A 300 12.29 4.98 -7.92
CA GLN A 300 12.40 3.55 -8.26
C GLN A 300 12.85 3.26 -9.71
N ARG A 301 13.40 4.27 -10.42
CA ARG A 301 13.95 4.11 -11.77
C ARG A 301 15.03 3.02 -11.79
N VAL A 302 14.90 2.08 -12.72
CA VAL A 302 15.88 0.98 -12.89
C VAL A 302 17.26 1.56 -13.19
N GLY A 303 18.28 1.09 -12.47
CA GLY A 303 19.66 1.58 -12.58
C GLY A 303 19.98 2.87 -11.80
N GLN A 304 18.97 3.58 -11.28
CA GLN A 304 19.13 4.83 -10.52
C GLN A 304 18.12 4.88 -9.36
N ARG A 305 18.09 3.86 -8.50
CA ARG A 305 17.15 3.82 -7.37
C ARG A 305 17.65 4.68 -6.22
N GLY A 306 16.75 5.48 -5.65
CA GLY A 306 17.00 6.20 -4.40
C GLY A 306 16.72 5.32 -3.18
N LEU A 307 16.85 5.90 -1.98
CA LEU A 307 16.42 5.23 -0.75
C LEU A 307 14.90 4.96 -0.79
N PRO A 308 14.46 3.79 -0.31
CA PRO A 308 13.06 3.39 -0.43
C PRO A 308 12.24 4.01 0.71
N PHE A 309 11.83 5.26 0.52
CA PHE A 309 10.96 5.97 1.46
C PHE A 309 9.51 5.50 1.36
N PHE A 310 8.84 5.40 2.51
CA PHE A 310 7.39 5.52 2.60
C PHE A 310 6.98 6.92 3.02
N MET A 311 5.73 7.29 2.74
CA MET A 311 5.10 8.52 3.18
C MET A 311 3.68 8.28 3.70
N ALA A 312 3.32 8.98 4.77
CA ALA A 312 1.95 9.06 5.25
C ALA A 312 1.57 10.50 5.58
N ARG A 313 0.28 10.82 5.49
CA ARG A 313 -0.27 12.09 5.98
C ARG A 313 -1.41 11.83 6.93
N ILE A 314 -1.30 12.33 8.16
CA ILE A 314 -2.20 12.01 9.27
C ILE A 314 -2.81 13.30 9.81
N ASP A 315 -4.08 13.27 10.20
CA ASP A 315 -4.72 14.38 10.91
C ASP A 315 -4.59 14.24 12.44
N ARG A 316 -5.16 15.19 13.19
CA ARG A 316 -5.10 15.20 14.65
C ARG A 316 -5.87 14.05 15.32
N ALA A 317 -6.81 13.44 14.61
CA ALA A 317 -7.57 12.29 15.08
C ALA A 317 -6.84 10.97 14.80
N GLY A 318 -5.69 11.02 14.12
CA GLY A 318 -4.93 9.84 13.73
C GLY A 318 -5.39 9.20 12.42
N GLN A 319 -6.27 9.86 11.67
CA GLN A 319 -6.78 9.37 10.39
C GLN A 319 -5.76 9.61 9.29
N PHE A 320 -5.52 8.59 8.48
CA PHE A 320 -4.66 8.71 7.31
C PHE A 320 -5.44 9.30 6.14
N SER A 321 -4.97 10.44 5.65
CA SER A 321 -5.49 11.06 4.42
C SER A 321 -4.66 10.73 3.18
N LYS A 322 -3.41 10.27 3.35
CA LYS A 322 -2.52 9.80 2.28
C LYS A 322 -1.57 8.73 2.81
N ARG A 323 -1.28 7.72 1.98
CA ARG A 323 -0.38 6.60 2.28
C ARG A 323 0.33 6.19 0.99
N PHE A 324 1.66 6.12 1.02
CA PHE A 324 2.49 5.62 -0.06
C PHE A 324 3.61 4.77 0.53
N ALA A 325 3.55 3.46 0.31
CA ALA A 325 4.66 2.58 0.67
C ALA A 325 5.80 2.74 -0.35
N GLY A 326 5.49 2.95 -1.63
CA GLY A 326 6.51 3.10 -2.67
C GLY A 326 7.39 1.86 -2.74
N GLY A 327 8.71 2.05 -2.84
CA GLY A 327 9.67 0.94 -2.84
C GLY A 327 10.00 0.33 -1.47
N SER A 328 9.43 0.85 -0.38
CA SER A 328 9.85 0.52 0.99
C SER A 328 9.36 -0.83 1.52
N GLY A 329 8.21 -1.31 1.05
CA GLY A 329 7.53 -2.45 1.68
C GLY A 329 6.98 -2.16 3.08
N ALA A 330 6.68 -0.89 3.40
CA ALA A 330 6.10 -0.46 4.68
C ALA A 330 4.63 -0.88 4.83
N THR A 331 4.40 -2.16 5.07
CA THR A 331 3.09 -2.75 5.36
C THR A 331 2.44 -2.15 6.61
N MET A 332 3.21 -1.50 7.48
CA MET A 332 2.67 -0.75 8.62
C MET A 332 1.65 0.34 8.23
N LEU A 333 1.72 0.85 7.00
CA LEU A 333 0.77 1.83 6.46
C LEU A 333 -0.55 1.22 6.01
N GLU A 334 -0.66 -0.10 5.92
CA GLU A 334 -1.90 -0.80 5.54
C GLU A 334 -2.91 -0.85 6.69
N SER A 335 -2.46 -0.60 7.93
CA SER A 335 -3.40 -0.48 9.04
C SER A 335 -4.24 0.79 8.93
N GLU A 336 -5.52 0.67 9.27
CA GLU A 336 -6.41 1.82 9.37
C GLU A 336 -6.06 2.71 10.56
N ASN A 337 -5.53 2.10 11.63
CA ASN A 337 -5.20 2.79 12.87
C ASN A 337 -3.68 2.95 13.02
N SER A 338 -3.26 4.09 13.56
CA SER A 338 -1.86 4.34 13.91
C SER A 338 -1.65 4.21 15.43
N CYS A 339 -0.47 3.75 15.85
CA CYS A 339 -0.13 3.69 17.27
C CYS A 339 0.07 5.10 17.86
N PRO A 340 -0.55 5.45 19.01
CA PRO A 340 -0.33 6.75 19.66
C PRO A 340 1.12 7.01 20.09
N LEU A 341 1.93 5.96 20.25
CA LEU A 341 3.37 6.08 20.58
C LEU A 341 4.24 6.46 19.37
N TRP A 342 3.67 6.47 18.17
CA TRP A 342 4.36 6.89 16.96
C TRP A 342 4.53 8.42 16.92
N ILE A 343 5.71 8.88 16.50
CA ILE A 343 6.13 10.28 16.52
C ILE A 343 5.19 11.22 15.76
N ALA A 344 4.44 10.67 14.79
CA ALA A 344 3.43 11.40 14.05
C ALA A 344 2.43 12.14 14.95
N HIS A 345 2.01 11.52 16.05
CA HIS A 345 1.04 12.11 16.98
C HIS A 345 1.66 13.22 17.84
N LYS A 346 2.91 13.05 18.27
CA LYS A 346 3.65 14.05 19.04
C LYS A 346 4.04 15.26 18.20
N ALA A 347 4.17 15.11 16.88
CA ALA A 347 4.52 16.22 16.00
C ALA A 347 3.51 17.37 16.06
N PHE A 348 2.22 17.09 16.34
CA PHE A 348 1.20 18.12 16.54
C PHE A 348 1.46 19.03 17.77
N GLU A 349 2.24 18.57 18.74
CA GLU A 349 2.63 19.35 19.92
C GLU A 349 3.82 20.27 19.62
N ARG A 350 4.52 20.05 18.51
CA ARG A 350 5.70 20.82 18.09
C ARG A 350 5.54 21.35 16.65
N PRO A 351 4.60 22.28 16.41
CA PRO A 351 4.32 22.77 15.07
C PRO A 351 5.57 23.30 14.36
N GLY A 352 5.77 22.85 13.13
CA GLY A 352 6.88 23.25 12.27
C GLY A 352 8.24 22.62 12.63
N GLN A 353 8.35 21.86 13.72
CA GLN A 353 9.61 21.17 14.07
C GLN A 353 9.65 19.77 13.45
N LEU A 354 10.80 19.40 12.90
CA LEU A 354 11.04 18.05 12.42
C LEU A 354 11.29 17.12 13.62
N CYS A 355 10.36 16.22 13.88
CA CYS A 355 10.46 15.21 14.91
C CYS A 355 11.00 13.91 14.30
N THR A 356 11.88 13.19 14.99
CA THR A 356 12.44 11.92 14.50
C THR A 356 12.25 10.82 15.52
N GLN A 357 12.11 9.58 15.06
CA GLN A 357 11.95 8.41 15.93
C GLN A 357 12.34 7.12 15.20
N SER A 358 13.21 6.34 15.83
CA SER A 358 13.43 4.94 15.49
C SER A 358 12.34 4.07 16.12
N VAL A 359 11.71 3.19 15.35
CA VAL A 359 10.63 2.33 15.80
C VAL A 359 10.85 0.87 15.39
N VAL A 360 10.38 -0.04 16.21
CA VAL A 360 10.18 -1.46 15.85
C VAL A 360 8.68 -1.74 15.90
N VAL A 361 8.13 -2.25 14.82
CA VAL A 361 6.69 -2.44 14.62
C VAL A 361 6.33 -3.89 14.89
N ASP A 362 5.48 -4.10 15.89
CA ASP A 362 4.92 -5.39 16.28
C ASP A 362 3.70 -5.75 15.41
N GLY A 363 3.56 -7.03 15.06
CA GLY A 363 2.43 -7.54 14.27
C GLY A 363 2.55 -7.32 12.75
N VAL A 364 3.76 -7.13 12.24
CA VAL A 364 4.01 -7.04 10.79
C VAL A 364 4.06 -8.43 10.17
N ASP A 365 3.14 -8.71 9.24
CA ASP A 365 3.05 -10.01 8.57
C ASP A 365 4.14 -10.21 7.49
N ALA A 366 4.57 -9.11 6.86
CA ALA A 366 5.59 -9.10 5.81
C ALA A 366 6.30 -7.75 5.71
N GLY A 367 7.57 -7.76 5.32
CA GLY A 367 8.40 -6.57 5.17
C GLY A 367 9.25 -6.27 6.41
N PRO A 368 9.98 -5.13 6.43
CA PRO A 368 10.80 -4.75 7.58
C PRO A 368 9.95 -4.40 8.81
N ASP A 369 10.43 -4.80 9.99
CA ASP A 369 9.84 -4.44 11.27
C ASP A 369 10.44 -3.15 11.86
N SER A 370 11.65 -2.77 11.42
CA SER A 370 12.43 -1.70 12.03
C SER A 370 12.58 -0.50 11.10
N TRP A 371 12.17 0.68 11.57
CA TRP A 371 12.06 1.89 10.75
C TRP A 371 12.67 3.11 11.45
N PHE A 372 13.28 3.99 10.67
CA PHE A 372 13.55 5.35 11.09
C PHE A 372 12.51 6.28 10.48
N THR A 373 11.78 7.00 11.33
CA THR A 373 10.65 7.85 10.93
C THR A 373 10.90 9.31 11.27
N MET A 374 10.41 10.19 10.41
CA MET A 374 10.50 11.64 10.52
C MET A 374 9.12 12.23 10.31
N ALA A 375 8.69 13.13 11.19
CA ALA A 375 7.36 13.72 11.15
C ALA A 375 7.42 15.24 11.38
N GLN A 376 6.63 15.99 10.62
CA GLN A 376 6.51 17.43 10.79
C GLN A 376 5.09 17.86 10.40
N THR A 377 4.54 18.83 11.13
CA THR A 377 3.22 19.39 10.81
C THR A 377 3.28 20.23 9.54
N VAL A 378 2.23 20.16 8.73
CA VAL A 378 2.01 20.99 7.55
C VAL A 378 0.59 21.55 7.57
N ASP A 379 0.42 22.74 7.00
CA ASP A 379 -0.90 23.29 6.77
C ASP A 379 -1.56 22.66 5.53
N GLY A 380 -2.88 22.57 5.56
CA GLY A 380 -3.68 22.26 4.38
C GLY A 380 -3.47 23.30 3.28
N SER A 381 -3.51 22.85 2.02
CA SER A 381 -3.29 23.75 0.89
C SER A 381 -4.32 24.89 0.88
N GLY A 382 -3.86 26.14 1.02
CA GLY A 382 -4.72 27.33 1.09
C GLY A 382 -5.53 27.48 2.38
N ALA A 383 -5.23 26.68 3.42
CA ALA A 383 -5.94 26.64 4.69
C ALA A 383 -4.97 26.86 5.87
N VAL A 384 -4.06 27.84 5.73
CA VAL A 384 -3.02 28.15 6.71
C VAL A 384 -3.64 28.40 8.09
N GLY A 385 -3.28 27.59 9.09
CA GLY A 385 -3.82 27.67 10.45
C GLY A 385 -5.28 27.18 10.62
N GLU A 386 -6.00 26.88 9.53
CA GLU A 386 -7.38 26.37 9.58
C GLU A 386 -7.42 24.83 9.51
N ALA A 387 -6.51 24.22 8.76
CA ALA A 387 -6.38 22.77 8.65
C ALA A 387 -4.92 22.35 8.81
N GLN A 388 -4.65 21.47 9.78
CA GLN A 388 -3.30 21.01 10.08
C GLN A 388 -3.21 19.49 9.97
N PHE A 389 -2.14 19.02 9.33
CA PHE A 389 -1.80 17.61 9.18
C PHE A 389 -0.36 17.39 9.61
N VAL A 390 0.03 16.12 9.77
CA VAL A 390 1.43 15.72 9.89
C VAL A 390 1.80 14.90 8.68
N VAL A 391 2.91 15.27 8.03
CA VAL A 391 3.56 14.44 7.01
C VAL A 391 4.61 13.60 7.71
N VAL A 392 4.55 12.29 7.49
CA VAL A 392 5.52 11.32 7.98
C VAL A 392 6.28 10.74 6.80
N LEU A 393 7.60 10.69 6.92
CA LEU A 393 8.51 9.97 6.04
C LEU A 393 9.19 8.87 6.85
N GLY A 394 9.45 7.72 6.23
CA GLY A 394 10.26 6.70 6.87
C GLY A 394 11.04 5.85 5.90
N VAL A 395 12.15 5.32 6.40
CA VAL A 395 13.00 4.33 5.71
C VAL A 395 13.28 3.19 6.67
N GLU A 396 13.60 2.02 6.14
CA GLU A 396 14.07 0.91 6.95
C GLU A 396 15.30 1.34 7.76
N ALA A 397 15.36 0.93 9.03
CA ALA A 397 16.34 1.43 10.00
C ALA A 397 17.80 1.31 9.53
N ARG A 398 18.14 0.27 8.74
CA ARG A 398 19.48 0.09 8.16
C ARG A 398 19.92 1.25 7.25
N PHE A 399 18.98 1.98 6.65
CA PHE A 399 19.29 3.11 5.77
C PHE A 399 19.42 4.44 6.53
N ALA A 400 19.05 4.47 7.82
CA ALA A 400 19.04 5.71 8.60
C ALA A 400 20.41 6.41 8.64
N LEU A 401 21.51 5.65 8.62
CA LEU A 401 22.88 6.19 8.64
C LEU A 401 23.20 7.13 7.45
N HIS A 402 22.45 7.01 6.36
CA HIS A 402 22.58 7.85 5.17
C HIS A 402 21.77 9.16 5.26
N LEU A 403 21.01 9.38 6.33
CA LEU A 403 20.11 10.52 6.48
C LEU A 403 20.71 11.58 7.41
N ALA A 404 20.80 12.83 6.96
CA ALA A 404 21.18 13.97 7.79
C ALA A 404 20.28 14.13 9.03
N PRO A 405 18.94 13.99 8.94
CA PRO A 405 18.06 14.02 10.11
C PRO A 405 18.33 12.91 11.15
N ALA A 406 18.94 11.79 10.77
CA ALA A 406 19.28 10.71 11.69
C ALA A 406 20.58 10.97 12.48
N LYS A 407 21.36 11.97 12.09
CA LYS A 407 22.69 12.26 12.67
C LYS A 407 22.65 13.23 13.85
N THR A 408 21.48 13.48 14.42
CA THR A 408 21.38 14.29 15.65
C THR A 408 21.76 13.45 16.87
N ALA A 409 22.39 14.08 17.86
CA ALA A 409 22.78 13.40 19.11
C ALA A 409 21.58 12.81 19.85
N GLU A 410 20.43 13.50 19.83
CA GLU A 410 19.17 13.03 20.42
C GLU A 410 18.71 11.73 19.73
N THR A 411 18.68 11.70 18.39
CA THR A 411 18.27 10.52 17.63
C THR A 411 19.15 9.30 17.88
N MET A 412 20.48 9.49 17.93
CA MET A 412 21.43 8.38 18.09
C MET A 412 21.40 7.75 19.49
N MET A 413 20.95 8.49 20.50
CA MET A 413 20.93 8.03 21.89
C MET A 413 19.61 7.35 22.28
N MET A 414 18.54 7.51 21.51
CA MET A 414 17.24 6.93 21.83
C MET A 414 17.11 5.48 21.31
N PRO A 415 16.76 4.51 22.17
CA PRO A 415 16.45 3.16 21.71
C PRO A 415 15.21 3.16 20.80
N ALA A 416 15.14 2.19 19.89
CA ALA A 416 13.99 2.06 19.02
C ALA A 416 12.72 1.76 19.83
N GLN A 417 11.71 2.62 19.70
CA GLN A 417 10.45 2.48 20.41
C GLN A 417 9.64 1.34 19.79
N ARG A 418 9.23 0.35 20.60
CA ARG A 418 8.26 -0.65 20.15
C ARG A 418 6.89 0.01 19.99
N ILE A 419 6.31 -0.13 18.80
CA ILE A 419 4.95 0.30 18.45
C ILE A 419 4.21 -0.87 17.80
N GLY A 420 2.91 -0.74 17.55
CA GLY A 420 2.14 -1.74 16.79
C GLY A 420 1.25 -1.12 15.72
N LEU A 421 0.50 -1.95 15.01
CA LEU A 421 -0.39 -1.54 13.92
C LEU A 421 -1.76 -1.00 14.40
N GLY A 422 -1.80 -0.35 15.57
CA GLY A 422 -3.02 -0.02 16.30
C GLY A 422 -3.37 -1.05 17.38
N CYS A 423 -4.07 -0.62 18.43
CA CYS A 423 -4.24 -1.43 19.65
C CYS A 423 -4.89 -2.80 19.40
N GLU A 424 -5.90 -2.85 18.53
CA GLU A 424 -6.61 -4.07 18.17
C GLU A 424 -5.77 -5.07 17.35
N ARG A 425 -4.69 -4.62 16.71
CA ARG A 425 -3.78 -5.48 15.93
C ARG A 425 -2.42 -5.65 16.59
N CYS A 426 -2.25 -5.15 17.81
CA CYS A 426 -0.97 -5.13 18.51
C CYS A 426 -1.00 -6.09 19.69
N HIS A 427 -0.07 -7.04 19.75
CA HIS A 427 0.01 -8.05 20.80
C HIS A 427 1.08 -7.74 21.86
N LEU A 428 1.65 -6.53 21.84
CA LEU A 428 2.59 -6.08 22.87
C LEU A 428 1.93 -6.05 24.26
N GLN A 429 2.32 -7.00 25.12
CA GLN A 429 1.71 -7.21 26.44
C GLN A 429 1.88 -6.01 27.40
N GLU A 430 3.11 -5.50 27.53
CA GLU A 430 3.45 -4.47 28.52
C GLU A 430 3.22 -3.01 28.04
N CYS A 431 2.29 -2.80 27.11
CA CYS A 431 2.02 -1.50 26.52
C CYS A 431 1.18 -0.59 27.43
N ARG A 432 1.82 0.25 28.26
CA ARG A 432 1.15 1.24 29.13
C ARG A 432 0.17 2.19 28.42
N GLN A 433 0.37 2.42 27.12
CA GLN A 433 -0.46 3.33 26.31
C GLN A 433 -1.73 2.64 25.75
N ARG A 434 -1.86 1.32 25.87
CA ARG A 434 -2.91 0.52 25.23
C ARG A 434 -4.31 1.06 25.54
N SER A 435 -5.04 1.40 24.48
CA SER A 435 -6.41 1.93 24.57
C SER A 435 -7.48 0.87 24.34
N LEU A 436 -7.19 -0.17 23.55
CA LEU A 436 -8.11 -1.26 23.22
C LEU A 436 -7.41 -2.62 23.39
N PRO A 437 -8.16 -3.69 23.73
CA PRO A 437 -7.62 -5.05 23.69
C PRO A 437 -7.30 -5.45 22.25
N PRO A 438 -6.34 -6.37 22.01
CA PRO A 438 -6.16 -6.96 20.70
C PRO A 438 -7.45 -7.70 20.28
N ALA A 439 -7.85 -7.54 19.02
CA ALA A 439 -9.01 -8.21 18.46
C ALA A 439 -8.77 -9.73 18.47
N ARG A 440 -9.82 -10.49 18.79
CA ARG A 440 -9.82 -11.96 18.87
C ARG A 440 -8.89 -12.55 19.95
N ALA A 441 -8.24 -11.73 20.77
CA ALA A 441 -7.46 -12.23 21.91
C ALA A 441 -8.39 -12.63 23.06
N THR A 442 -8.08 -13.77 23.70
CA THR A 442 -8.78 -14.19 24.92
C THR A 442 -8.32 -13.31 26.09
N LEU A 443 -9.25 -12.48 26.58
CA LEU A 443 -8.99 -11.63 27.73
C LEU A 443 -8.98 -12.45 29.02
N GLN A 444 -7.98 -12.17 29.85
CA GLN A 444 -7.82 -12.74 31.17
C GLN A 444 -8.01 -11.62 32.20
N PHE A 445 -8.85 -11.86 33.20
CA PHE A 445 -9.09 -10.93 34.28
C PHE A 445 -8.72 -11.61 35.60
N ASP A 446 -7.69 -11.10 36.26
CA ASP A 446 -7.33 -11.49 37.62
C ASP A 446 -7.99 -10.50 38.60
N THR A 447 -8.64 -11.03 39.63
CA THR A 447 -9.30 -10.24 40.69
C THR A 447 -8.33 -9.83 41.81
N ILE A 448 -7.16 -10.48 41.89
CA ILE A 448 -6.14 -10.26 42.92
C ILE A 448 -5.08 -9.29 42.42
N THR A 449 -4.60 -9.48 41.19
CA THR A 449 -3.55 -8.63 40.60
C THR A 449 -4.11 -7.72 39.52
N LYS A 450 -3.69 -6.46 39.53
CA LYS A 450 -3.99 -5.49 38.48
C LYS A 450 -2.76 -5.29 37.62
N GLY A 451 -2.85 -5.67 36.35
CA GLY A 451 -1.80 -5.47 35.37
C GLY A 451 -1.53 -3.99 35.05
N VAL A 452 -0.42 -3.76 34.34
CA VAL A 452 0.00 -2.43 33.84
C VAL A 452 -1.03 -1.84 32.86
N THR A 453 -1.80 -2.70 32.18
CA THR A 453 -2.94 -2.35 31.35
C THR A 453 -4.20 -3.07 31.86
N PRO A 454 -5.41 -2.56 31.60
CA PRO A 454 -6.64 -3.24 32.00
C PRO A 454 -6.92 -4.51 31.19
N PHE A 455 -6.13 -4.79 30.15
CA PHE A 455 -6.30 -5.93 29.24
C PHE A 455 -5.12 -6.88 29.41
N SER A 456 -5.30 -7.95 30.20
CA SER A 456 -4.35 -9.08 30.17
C SER A 456 -4.86 -10.06 29.13
N PHE A 457 -3.99 -10.60 28.27
CA PHE A 457 -4.36 -11.55 27.23
C PHE A 457 -3.23 -12.54 27.00
N GLY A 458 -3.54 -13.79 26.69
CA GLY A 458 -2.53 -14.80 26.34
C GLY A 458 -1.95 -14.55 24.95
N ASP A 459 -0.74 -15.08 24.70
CA ASP A 459 -0.26 -15.26 23.33
C ASP A 459 -1.15 -16.34 22.69
N GLY A 460 -1.86 -15.96 21.63
CA GLY A 460 -2.81 -16.84 20.93
C GLY A 460 -2.18 -18.05 20.28
#